data_AF-A0A1H5CHS9-F1
#
_entry.id   AF-A0A1H5CHS9-F1
#
_cell.length_a   1.000
_cell.length_b   1.000
_cell.length_c   1.000
_cell.angle_alpha   90.00
_cell.angle_beta   90.00
_cell.angle_gamma   90.00
#
_symmetry.space_group_name_H-M   'P 1'
#
loop_
_entity.id
_entity.type
_entity.pdbx_description
1 polymer ?
#
loop_
_entity_poly.entity_id
_entity_poly.type
_entity_poly.pdbx_seq_one_letter_code
_entity_poly.pdbx_strand_id
1 'polypeptide(L)'
;MAAEPQVPQIPQVPWSGLGLPPLAGRILEYLVGHPETAPAEAAAALGASTSATARALRLLESELLAVRVSGHAGRWSASPPRPALGSLLARRREELASLETHAELLHEMHISATNHRFASDQFEILDTEDRVTARYAHQLRAARHEVLHLVMPPYVAAVDGVPDRLTVQATAIRAGVRFRSVYDSDTLTDEISLETARRGLEIGGEVRLSSNLPMKLVIFDGTTAIMPLRRDDAAAGSLLVHSPTLLHVLAALFESLWAHGVPWGQEERPVPPAPASDTPNPRAREVLRLLSLGMKQDAIARTLGVSRRTVQKDISDIGTALGARNHFQIALLAQERGWLTPRR
;
A
#
# COMPACT_ATOMS: atom_id res chain seq x y z
N MET A 1 -84.39 3.34 -11.12
CA MET A 1 -83.13 3.98 -10.71
C MET A 1 -82.09 2.88 -10.59
N ALA A 2 -81.25 2.71 -11.61
CA ALA A 2 -80.11 1.80 -11.53
C ALA A 2 -78.98 2.53 -10.79
N ALA A 3 -78.38 1.88 -9.80
CA ALA A 3 -77.27 2.43 -9.02
C ALA A 3 -76.02 2.57 -9.91
N GLU A 4 -75.43 3.77 -9.92
CA GLU A 4 -74.12 4.00 -10.54
C GLU A 4 -73.05 3.16 -9.83
N PRO A 5 -72.20 2.41 -10.56
CA PRO A 5 -71.14 1.64 -9.95
C PRO A 5 -70.11 2.58 -9.33
N GLN A 6 -69.99 2.53 -8.00
CA GLN A 6 -69.01 3.27 -7.24
C GLN A 6 -67.61 2.70 -7.52
N VAL A 7 -66.77 3.48 -8.22
CA VAL A 7 -65.38 3.12 -8.50
C VAL A 7 -64.59 3.13 -7.17
N PRO A 8 -63.92 2.03 -6.77
CA PRO A 8 -63.12 2.00 -5.56
C PRO A 8 -61.96 3.01 -5.65
N GLN A 9 -61.75 3.79 -4.60
CA GLN A 9 -60.61 4.72 -4.50
C GLN A 9 -59.30 3.93 -4.40
N ILE A 10 -58.56 3.89 -5.50
CA ILE A 10 -57.23 3.27 -5.56
C ILE A 10 -56.26 4.21 -4.82
N PRO A 11 -55.46 3.73 -3.84
CA PRO A 11 -54.43 4.54 -3.20
C PRO A 11 -53.47 5.10 -4.26
N GLN A 12 -53.03 6.35 -4.12
CA GLN A 12 -52.18 6.99 -5.14
C GLN A 12 -50.89 6.20 -5.37
N VAL A 13 -50.88 5.40 -6.42
CA VAL A 13 -49.69 4.69 -6.88
C VAL A 13 -48.79 5.73 -7.55
N PRO A 14 -47.51 5.87 -7.16
CA PRO A 14 -46.58 6.73 -7.84
C PRO A 14 -46.20 6.10 -9.18
N TRP A 15 -47.05 6.30 -10.19
CA TRP A 15 -46.85 5.86 -11.57
C TRP A 15 -45.49 6.29 -12.16
N SER A 16 -44.91 7.36 -11.61
CA SER A 16 -43.55 7.82 -11.92
C SER A 16 -42.47 6.76 -11.69
N GLY A 17 -42.64 5.87 -10.70
CA GLY A 17 -41.71 4.76 -10.45
C GLY A 17 -41.67 3.71 -11.57
N LEU A 18 -42.69 3.68 -12.43
CA LEU A 18 -42.77 2.82 -13.62
C LEU A 18 -42.39 3.56 -14.91
N GLY A 19 -41.95 4.82 -14.81
CA GLY A 19 -41.70 5.70 -15.95
C GLY A 19 -42.97 6.27 -16.57
N LEU A 20 -44.12 6.18 -15.89
CA LEU A 20 -45.39 6.72 -16.39
C LEU A 20 -45.65 8.12 -15.81
N PRO A 21 -45.91 9.15 -16.64
CA PRO A 21 -46.34 10.45 -16.18
C PRO A 21 -47.66 10.35 -15.38
N PRO A 22 -47.89 11.21 -14.37
CA PRO A 22 -49.09 11.15 -13.53
C PRO A 22 -50.41 11.14 -14.31
N LEU A 23 -50.49 11.88 -15.42
CA LEU A 23 -51.68 11.90 -16.27
C LEU A 23 -51.94 10.54 -16.96
N ALA A 24 -50.89 9.83 -17.38
CA ALA A 24 -51.03 8.51 -18.01
C ALA A 24 -51.57 7.47 -17.01
N GLY A 25 -51.08 7.50 -15.77
CA GLY A 25 -51.61 6.65 -14.69
C GLY A 25 -53.10 6.88 -14.44
N ARG A 26 -53.53 8.15 -14.30
CA ARG A 26 -54.96 8.47 -14.12
C ARG A 26 -55.84 8.09 -15.31
N ILE A 27 -55.32 8.20 -16.53
CA ILE A 27 -56.03 7.75 -17.74
C ILE A 27 -56.17 6.23 -17.74
N LEU A 28 -55.13 5.49 -17.36
CA LEU A 28 -55.19 4.03 -17.24
C LEU A 28 -56.25 3.62 -16.20
N GLU A 29 -56.23 4.23 -15.00
CA GLU A 29 -57.23 3.99 -13.96
C GLU A 29 -58.67 4.29 -14.46
N TYR A 30 -58.85 5.40 -15.20
CA TYR A 30 -60.14 5.75 -15.79
C TYR A 30 -60.62 4.69 -16.80
N LEU A 31 -59.73 4.24 -17.72
CA LEU A 31 -60.05 3.24 -18.74
C LEU A 31 -60.36 1.85 -18.16
N VAL A 32 -59.82 1.51 -16.98
CA VAL A 32 -60.16 0.25 -16.27
C VAL A 32 -61.63 0.25 -15.83
N GLY A 33 -62.16 1.41 -15.39
CA GLY A 33 -63.56 1.57 -15.02
C GLY A 33 -64.50 1.87 -16.19
N HIS A 34 -63.95 2.36 -17.31
CA HIS A 34 -64.71 2.86 -18.47
C HIS A 34 -64.10 2.31 -19.78
N PRO A 35 -64.38 1.05 -20.14
CA PRO A 35 -63.88 0.48 -21.39
C PRO A 35 -64.48 1.21 -22.60
N GLU A 36 -63.78 1.13 -23.73
CA GLU A 36 -64.18 1.75 -25.01
C GLU A 36 -64.42 3.27 -24.92
N THR A 37 -63.61 3.99 -24.15
CA THR A 37 -63.70 5.44 -23.96
C THR A 37 -63.13 6.22 -25.15
N ALA A 38 -63.81 7.29 -25.58
CA ALA A 38 -63.26 8.21 -26.56
C ALA A 38 -62.24 9.18 -25.93
N PRO A 39 -61.18 9.62 -26.63
CA PRO A 39 -60.17 10.52 -26.05
C PRO A 39 -60.74 11.82 -25.47
N ALA A 40 -61.80 12.36 -26.06
CA ALA A 40 -62.47 13.57 -25.55
C ALA A 40 -63.23 13.31 -24.24
N GLU A 41 -63.82 12.12 -24.08
CA GLU A 41 -64.53 11.71 -22.86
C GLU A 41 -63.53 11.61 -21.69
N ALA A 42 -62.39 10.92 -21.90
CA ALA A 42 -61.32 10.85 -20.91
C ALA A 42 -60.73 12.24 -20.56
N ALA A 43 -60.56 13.11 -21.55
CA ALA A 43 -60.05 14.46 -21.34
C ALA A 43 -60.99 15.30 -20.48
N ALA A 44 -62.29 15.27 -20.77
CA ALA A 44 -63.31 15.97 -19.99
C ALA A 44 -63.41 15.42 -18.56
N ALA A 45 -63.45 14.09 -18.40
CA ALA A 45 -63.58 13.44 -17.08
C ALA A 45 -62.39 13.75 -16.16
N LEU A 46 -61.18 13.88 -16.71
CA LEU A 46 -59.95 14.10 -15.94
C LEU A 46 -59.49 15.57 -15.92
N GLY A 47 -60.27 16.50 -16.48
CA GLY A 47 -59.93 17.92 -16.56
C GLY A 47 -58.62 18.19 -17.31
N ALA A 48 -58.29 17.35 -18.30
CA ALA A 48 -57.04 17.41 -19.05
C ALA A 48 -57.26 17.94 -20.47
N SER A 49 -56.23 18.55 -21.08
CA SER A 49 -56.33 18.96 -22.49
C SER A 49 -56.37 17.75 -23.41
N THR A 50 -57.14 17.83 -24.50
CA THR A 50 -57.23 16.77 -25.52
C THR A 50 -55.86 16.35 -26.06
N SER A 51 -54.94 17.32 -26.22
CA SER A 51 -53.58 17.05 -26.69
C SER A 51 -52.75 16.22 -25.69
N ALA A 52 -52.88 16.51 -24.39
CA ALA A 52 -52.17 15.80 -23.33
C ALA A 52 -52.74 14.39 -23.15
N THR A 53 -54.06 14.24 -23.19
CA THR A 53 -54.74 12.94 -23.16
C THR A 53 -54.32 12.07 -24.34
N ALA A 54 -54.28 12.63 -25.56
CA ALA A 54 -53.85 11.90 -26.74
C ALA A 54 -52.37 11.43 -26.66
N ARG A 55 -51.48 12.26 -26.09
CA ARG A 55 -50.07 11.85 -25.83
C ARG A 55 -49.98 10.73 -24.81
N ALA A 56 -50.71 10.85 -23.70
CA ALA A 56 -50.73 9.85 -22.64
C ALA A 56 -51.31 8.51 -23.12
N LEU A 57 -52.38 8.52 -23.93
CA LEU A 57 -52.94 7.31 -24.53
C LEU A 57 -51.94 6.60 -25.45
N ARG A 58 -51.20 7.34 -26.29
CA ARG A 58 -50.13 6.75 -27.11
C ARG A 58 -48.99 6.16 -26.28
N LEU A 59 -48.65 6.78 -25.15
CA LEU A 59 -47.67 6.22 -24.23
C LEU A 59 -48.18 4.91 -23.61
N LEU A 60 -49.41 4.89 -23.11
CA LEU A 60 -50.04 3.68 -22.59
C LEU A 60 -50.11 2.58 -23.65
N GLU A 61 -50.36 2.92 -24.92
CA GLU A 61 -50.30 2.01 -26.06
C GLU A 61 -48.90 1.40 -26.22
N SER A 62 -47.86 2.23 -26.24
CA SER A 62 -46.47 1.77 -26.38
C SER A 62 -45.99 0.91 -25.21
N GLU A 63 -46.57 1.14 -24.02
CA GLU A 63 -46.30 0.35 -22.82
C GLU A 63 -47.22 -0.88 -22.70
N LEU A 64 -48.09 -1.13 -23.69
CA LEU A 64 -49.06 -2.24 -23.76
C LEU A 64 -50.14 -2.21 -22.66
N LEU A 65 -50.37 -1.05 -22.06
CA LEU A 65 -51.34 -0.84 -20.99
C LEU A 65 -52.73 -0.41 -21.49
N ALA A 66 -52.81 0.09 -22.73
CA ALA A 66 -54.07 0.41 -23.38
C ALA A 66 -54.03 0.04 -24.87
N VAL A 67 -55.19 -0.23 -25.44
CA VAL A 67 -55.35 -0.58 -26.86
C VAL A 67 -56.42 0.27 -27.51
N ARG A 68 -56.27 0.53 -28.81
CA ARG A 68 -57.33 1.09 -29.64
C ARG A 68 -58.30 0.00 -30.04
N VAL A 69 -59.59 0.25 -29.86
CA VAL A 69 -60.64 -0.68 -30.26
C VAL A 69 -60.98 -0.43 -31.72
N SER A 70 -60.59 -1.37 -32.59
CA SER A 70 -60.88 -1.32 -34.02
C SER A 70 -62.39 -1.44 -34.27
N GLY A 71 -62.95 -0.54 -35.09
CA GLY A 71 -64.37 -0.54 -35.48
C GLY A 71 -65.20 0.62 -34.91
N HIS A 72 -64.78 1.23 -33.80
CA HIS A 72 -65.51 2.33 -33.17
C HIS A 72 -64.61 3.57 -33.01
N ALA A 73 -64.65 4.47 -33.99
CA ALA A 73 -64.21 5.88 -33.92
C ALA A 73 -62.98 6.23 -33.06
N GLY A 74 -61.93 5.40 -33.04
CA GLY A 74 -60.71 5.67 -32.26
C GLY A 74 -60.90 5.62 -30.74
N ARG A 75 -61.83 4.80 -30.24
CA ARG A 75 -62.04 4.51 -28.82
C ARG A 75 -60.90 3.65 -28.24
N TRP A 76 -60.70 3.75 -26.93
CA TRP A 76 -59.61 3.14 -26.20
C TRP A 76 -60.11 2.27 -25.06
N SER A 77 -59.40 1.18 -24.78
CA SER A 77 -59.67 0.32 -23.64
C SER A 77 -58.37 0.01 -22.90
N ALA A 78 -58.44 -0.18 -21.58
CA ALA A 78 -57.30 -0.67 -20.82
C ALA A 78 -57.03 -2.14 -21.16
N SER A 79 -55.76 -2.49 -21.31
CA SER A 79 -55.35 -3.91 -21.28
C SER A 79 -55.64 -4.50 -19.89
N PRO A 80 -55.82 -5.83 -19.75
CA PRO A 80 -55.97 -6.45 -18.44
C PRO A 80 -54.84 -6.04 -17.48
N PRO A 81 -55.14 -5.33 -16.37
CA PRO A 81 -54.09 -4.62 -15.62
C PRO A 81 -53.03 -5.53 -15.02
N ARG A 82 -53.43 -6.70 -14.49
CA ARG A 82 -52.50 -7.62 -13.81
C ARG A 82 -51.38 -8.13 -14.73
N PRO A 83 -51.66 -8.74 -15.91
CA PRO A 83 -50.59 -9.16 -16.81
C PRO A 83 -49.85 -7.97 -17.44
N ALA A 84 -50.54 -6.89 -17.84
CA ALA A 84 -49.88 -5.76 -18.49
C ALA A 84 -48.90 -5.02 -17.56
N LEU A 85 -49.31 -4.72 -16.32
CA LEU A 85 -48.42 -4.13 -15.31
C LEU A 85 -47.31 -5.10 -14.89
N GLY A 86 -47.59 -6.41 -14.84
CA GLY A 86 -46.58 -7.44 -14.58
C GLY A 86 -45.46 -7.44 -15.61
N SER A 87 -45.81 -7.38 -16.91
CA SER A 87 -44.84 -7.28 -18.00
C SER A 87 -44.03 -5.97 -17.97
N LEU A 88 -44.68 -4.84 -17.69
CA LEU A 88 -43.99 -3.55 -17.54
C LEU A 88 -42.99 -3.60 -16.38
N LEU A 89 -43.41 -4.11 -15.21
CA LEU A 89 -42.54 -4.28 -14.04
C LEU A 89 -41.35 -5.18 -14.33
N ALA A 90 -41.56 -6.29 -15.04
CA ALA A 90 -40.48 -7.20 -15.43
C ALA A 90 -39.45 -6.48 -16.32
N ARG A 91 -39.90 -5.75 -17.34
CA ARG A 91 -39.03 -4.95 -18.21
C ARG A 91 -38.25 -3.88 -17.44
N ARG A 92 -38.90 -3.15 -16.52
CA ARG A 92 -38.21 -2.15 -15.68
C ARG A 92 -37.15 -2.75 -14.78
N ARG A 93 -37.37 -3.96 -14.24
CA ARG A 93 -36.36 -4.67 -13.44
C ARG A 93 -35.15 -5.09 -14.28
N GLU A 94 -35.38 -5.54 -15.50
CA GLU A 94 -34.30 -5.89 -16.43
C GLU A 94 -33.47 -4.67 -16.83
N GLU A 95 -34.11 -3.54 -17.13
CA GLU A 95 -33.43 -2.26 -17.40
C GLU A 95 -32.56 -1.82 -16.21
N LEU A 96 -33.08 -1.91 -14.97
CA LEU A 96 -32.32 -1.57 -13.77
C LEU A 96 -31.13 -2.50 -13.55
N ALA A 97 -31.30 -3.81 -13.71
CA ALA A 97 -30.21 -4.77 -13.60
C ALA A 97 -29.09 -4.52 -14.64
N SER A 98 -29.47 -4.11 -15.85
CA SER A 98 -28.50 -3.72 -16.89
C SER A 98 -27.73 -2.46 -16.50
N LEU A 99 -28.40 -1.46 -15.92
CA LEU A 99 -27.76 -0.24 -15.42
C LEU A 99 -26.81 -0.52 -14.25
N GLU A 100 -27.18 -1.42 -13.33
CA GLU A 100 -26.31 -1.86 -12.23
C GLU A 100 -25.01 -2.49 -12.79
N THR A 101 -25.13 -3.37 -13.78
CA THR A 101 -23.98 -3.98 -14.45
C THR A 101 -23.10 -2.93 -15.14
N HIS A 102 -23.71 -1.93 -15.78
CA HIS A 102 -22.97 -0.86 -16.45
C HIS A 102 -22.28 0.08 -15.45
N ALA A 103 -22.90 0.35 -14.30
CA ALA A 103 -22.30 1.14 -13.23
C ALA A 103 -21.03 0.48 -12.70
N GLU A 104 -21.05 -0.85 -12.53
CA GLU A 104 -19.86 -1.61 -12.12
C GLU A 104 -18.74 -1.51 -13.15
N LEU A 105 -19.05 -1.65 -14.45
CA LEU A 105 -18.08 -1.45 -15.52
C LEU A 105 -17.45 -0.04 -15.50
N LEU A 106 -18.28 0.99 -15.31
CA LEU A 106 -17.80 2.37 -15.20
C LEU A 106 -16.93 2.58 -13.97
N HIS A 107 -17.25 1.91 -12.86
CA HIS A 107 -16.45 1.96 -11.64
C HIS A 107 -15.05 1.37 -11.87
N GLU A 108 -14.98 0.19 -12.49
CA GLU A 108 -13.71 -0.45 -12.86
C GLU A 108 -12.89 0.40 -13.83
N MET A 109 -13.54 1.01 -14.83
CA MET A 109 -12.89 1.96 -15.73
C MET A 109 -12.37 3.20 -14.98
N HIS A 110 -13.15 3.73 -14.04
CA HIS A 110 -12.77 4.89 -13.23
C HIS A 110 -11.53 4.58 -12.38
N ILE A 111 -11.56 3.49 -11.60
CA ILE A 111 -10.44 3.02 -10.78
C ILE A 111 -9.21 2.81 -11.67
N SER A 112 -9.37 2.15 -12.81
CA SER A 112 -8.26 1.89 -13.73
C SER A 112 -7.67 3.18 -14.31
N ALA A 113 -8.50 4.15 -14.69
CA ALA A 113 -8.05 5.43 -15.23
C ALA A 113 -7.38 6.32 -14.17
N THR A 114 -7.89 6.33 -12.93
CA THR A 114 -7.24 7.03 -11.81
C THR A 114 -5.95 6.35 -11.38
N ASN A 115 -5.93 5.01 -11.26
CA ASN A 115 -4.74 4.27 -10.88
C ASN A 115 -3.63 4.39 -11.92
N HIS A 116 -3.95 4.37 -13.23
CA HIS A 116 -2.91 4.60 -14.25
C HIS A 116 -2.33 6.02 -14.16
N ARG A 117 -3.14 7.06 -13.96
CA ARG A 117 -2.64 8.44 -13.89
C ARG A 117 -1.89 8.77 -12.60
N PHE A 118 -2.23 8.14 -11.48
CA PHE A 118 -1.56 8.39 -10.19
C PHE A 118 -0.40 7.41 -9.92
N ALA A 119 -0.50 6.15 -10.34
CA ALA A 119 0.53 5.16 -10.12
C ALA A 119 1.64 5.22 -11.18
N SER A 120 1.34 5.31 -12.49
CA SER A 120 2.39 5.13 -13.52
C SER A 120 3.55 6.12 -13.43
N ASP A 121 3.29 7.35 -12.98
CA ASP A 121 4.31 8.41 -12.94
C ASP A 121 4.93 8.61 -11.55
N GLN A 122 4.32 8.09 -10.50
CA GLN A 122 4.78 8.31 -9.12
C GLN A 122 5.24 7.04 -8.40
N PHE A 123 4.76 5.85 -8.80
CA PHE A 123 5.06 4.58 -8.15
C PHE A 123 5.02 3.37 -9.10
N GLU A 124 6.05 2.53 -9.08
CA GLU A 124 6.02 1.21 -9.72
C GLU A 124 6.02 0.13 -8.63
N ILE A 125 5.09 -0.84 -8.72
CA ILE A 125 5.12 -2.04 -7.88
C ILE A 125 6.05 -3.08 -8.53
N LEU A 126 7.00 -3.55 -7.74
CA LEU A 126 7.94 -4.61 -8.07
C LEU A 126 7.52 -5.87 -7.30
N ASP A 127 6.81 -6.75 -7.99
CA ASP A 127 6.14 -7.94 -7.45
C ASP A 127 7.07 -9.15 -7.25
N THR A 128 8.31 -9.10 -7.75
CA THR A 128 9.28 -10.19 -7.63
C THR A 128 10.67 -9.68 -7.22
N GLU A 129 11.42 -10.53 -6.50
CA GLU A 129 12.79 -10.22 -6.07
C GLU A 129 13.74 -9.94 -7.26
N ASP A 130 13.54 -10.64 -8.38
CA ASP A 130 14.30 -10.41 -9.61
C ASP A 130 14.06 -9.02 -10.18
N ARG A 131 12.81 -8.54 -10.19
CA ARG A 131 12.49 -7.17 -10.62
C ARG A 131 13.05 -6.14 -9.67
N VAL A 132 12.99 -6.36 -8.37
CA VAL A 132 13.63 -5.49 -7.36
C VAL A 132 15.13 -5.39 -7.62
N THR A 133 15.79 -6.53 -7.84
CA THR A 133 17.23 -6.55 -8.08
C THR A 133 17.62 -5.87 -9.39
N ALA A 134 16.87 -6.14 -10.46
CA ALA A 134 17.11 -5.53 -11.77
C ALA A 134 16.93 -4.00 -11.71
N ARG A 135 15.88 -3.52 -11.04
CA ARG A 135 15.62 -2.09 -10.84
C ARG A 135 16.68 -1.43 -9.96
N TYR A 136 17.05 -2.05 -8.85
CA TYR A 136 18.14 -1.57 -8.01
C TYR A 136 19.44 -1.40 -8.80
N ALA A 137 19.85 -2.42 -9.56
CA ALA A 137 21.07 -2.37 -10.37
C ALA A 137 21.01 -1.30 -11.45
N HIS A 138 19.85 -1.11 -12.08
CA HIS A 138 19.64 -0.05 -13.06
C HIS A 138 19.78 1.34 -12.43
N GLN A 139 19.12 1.60 -11.30
CA GLN A 139 19.18 2.90 -10.63
C GLN A 139 20.57 3.20 -10.07
N LEU A 140 21.26 2.20 -9.52
CA LEU A 140 22.63 2.35 -9.03
C LEU A 140 23.61 2.76 -10.16
N ARG A 141 23.46 2.20 -11.36
CA ARG A 141 24.26 2.60 -12.54
C ARG A 141 23.90 3.98 -13.07
N ALA A 142 22.63 4.38 -12.93
CA ALA A 142 22.12 5.67 -13.38
C ALA A 142 22.49 6.81 -12.42
N ALA A 143 22.74 6.51 -11.14
CA ALA A 143 23.10 7.47 -10.11
C ALA A 143 24.36 8.28 -10.46
N ARG A 144 24.32 9.58 -10.17
CA ARG A 144 25.35 10.55 -10.55
C ARG A 144 25.94 11.30 -9.37
N HIS A 145 25.22 11.42 -8.26
CA HIS A 145 25.58 12.30 -7.17
C HIS A 145 25.63 11.55 -5.83
N GLU A 146 24.56 10.83 -5.49
CA GLU A 146 24.42 10.27 -4.15
C GLU A 146 23.47 9.08 -4.09
N VAL A 147 23.82 8.10 -3.26
CA VAL A 147 22.95 6.98 -2.90
C VAL A 147 22.86 6.89 -1.38
N LEU A 148 21.63 6.89 -0.87
CA LEU A 148 21.32 6.85 0.55
C LEU A 148 20.71 5.50 0.91
N HIS A 149 21.24 4.81 1.91
CA HIS A 149 20.77 3.49 2.33
C HIS A 149 20.33 3.46 3.79
N LEU A 150 19.13 2.93 4.04
CA LEU A 150 18.76 2.34 5.33
C LEU A 150 18.83 0.83 5.18
N VAL A 151 19.83 0.23 5.83
CA VAL A 151 20.17 -1.18 5.66
C VAL A 151 19.73 -1.96 6.90
N MET A 152 18.86 -2.95 6.66
CA MET A 152 18.40 -3.89 7.66
C MET A 152 18.19 -5.29 7.02
N PRO A 153 18.17 -6.36 7.82
CA PRO A 153 17.85 -7.70 7.33
C PRO A 153 16.45 -7.80 6.69
N PRO A 154 16.22 -8.77 5.80
CA PRO A 154 17.21 -9.70 5.26
C PRO A 154 18.19 -8.99 4.31
N TYR A 155 19.48 -9.26 4.50
CA TYR A 155 20.52 -8.82 3.58
C TYR A 155 20.42 -9.67 2.31
N VAL A 156 20.59 -9.05 1.14
CA VAL A 156 20.48 -9.74 -0.17
C VAL A 156 21.54 -10.85 -0.33
N ALA A 157 22.51 -10.93 0.59
CA ALA A 157 23.46 -12.01 0.72
C ALA A 157 22.90 -13.30 1.37
N ALA A 158 21.64 -13.31 1.82
CA ALA A 158 21.04 -14.45 2.55
C ALA A 158 20.32 -15.46 1.66
N VAL A 159 20.22 -15.25 0.35
CA VAL A 159 19.55 -16.17 -0.58
C VAL A 159 20.59 -16.80 -1.51
N ASP A 160 20.85 -18.10 -1.28
CA ASP A 160 21.42 -19.07 -2.23
C ASP A 160 22.92 -19.09 -2.56
N GLY A 161 23.84 -18.80 -1.62
CA GLY A 161 25.24 -19.26 -1.76
C GLY A 161 25.98 -18.76 -3.01
N VAL A 162 25.44 -17.77 -3.71
CA VAL A 162 26.06 -17.13 -4.85
C VAL A 162 27.01 -16.08 -4.30
N PRO A 163 28.34 -16.19 -4.53
CA PRO A 163 29.20 -15.06 -4.28
C PRO A 163 28.72 -13.94 -5.20
N ASP A 164 28.49 -12.76 -4.61
CA ASP A 164 28.66 -11.50 -5.30
C ASP A 164 27.46 -10.89 -6.07
N ARG A 165 26.45 -10.34 -5.38
CA ARG A 165 25.51 -9.35 -5.99
C ARG A 165 25.88 -7.89 -5.70
N LEU A 166 26.44 -7.58 -4.52
CA LEU A 166 26.85 -6.23 -4.14
C LEU A 166 28.22 -5.82 -4.72
N THR A 167 29.16 -6.76 -4.89
CA THR A 167 30.52 -6.47 -5.40
C THR A 167 30.61 -6.59 -6.95
N VAL A 168 29.70 -7.33 -7.61
CA VAL A 168 29.35 -7.19 -9.05
C VAL A 168 28.64 -5.86 -9.33
N GLN A 169 27.91 -5.31 -8.35
CA GLN A 169 27.30 -3.99 -8.45
C GLN A 169 28.29 -2.86 -8.12
N ALA A 170 29.29 -3.11 -7.26
CA ALA A 170 30.35 -2.17 -6.93
C ALA A 170 31.27 -1.86 -8.13
N THR A 171 31.49 -2.83 -9.03
CA THR A 171 32.22 -2.62 -10.30
C THR A 171 31.48 -1.70 -11.28
N ALA A 172 30.22 -1.36 -11.02
CA ALA A 172 29.38 -0.51 -11.86
C ALA A 172 29.06 0.86 -11.23
N ILE A 173 29.74 1.23 -10.14
CA ILE A 173 29.60 2.54 -9.49
C ILE A 173 30.38 3.58 -10.30
N ARG A 174 29.70 4.64 -10.72
CA ARG A 174 30.37 5.79 -11.34
C ARG A 174 31.28 6.48 -10.32
N ALA A 175 32.51 6.79 -10.73
CA ALA A 175 33.41 7.61 -9.92
C ALA A 175 32.73 8.94 -9.54
N GLY A 176 32.77 9.28 -8.25
CA GLY A 176 32.22 10.53 -7.71
C GLY A 176 30.80 10.45 -7.11
N VAL A 177 30.13 9.29 -7.15
CA VAL A 177 28.86 9.08 -6.44
C VAL A 177 29.15 8.89 -4.94
N ARG A 178 28.51 9.68 -4.07
CA ARG A 178 28.62 9.52 -2.62
C ARG A 178 27.69 8.42 -2.13
N PHE A 179 28.17 7.58 -1.21
CA PHE A 179 27.35 6.57 -0.54
C PHE A 179 27.24 6.91 0.93
N ARG A 180 26.01 7.02 1.44
CA ARG A 180 25.75 7.20 2.87
C ARG A 180 24.79 6.10 3.32
N SER A 181 25.27 5.26 4.23
CA SER A 181 24.54 4.07 4.67
C SER A 181 24.35 4.08 6.18
N VAL A 182 23.10 3.97 6.64
CA VAL A 182 22.76 3.73 8.04
C VAL A 182 22.38 2.26 8.19
N TYR A 183 23.13 1.53 9.01
CA TYR A 183 22.85 0.14 9.33
C TYR A 183 22.14 0.01 10.68
N ASP A 184 21.22 -0.94 10.74
CA ASP A 184 20.55 -1.31 11.97
C ASP A 184 21.52 -2.01 12.93
N SER A 185 21.85 -1.33 14.03
CA SER A 185 22.77 -1.88 15.04
C SER A 185 22.20 -3.05 15.82
N ASP A 186 20.87 -3.17 15.88
CA ASP A 186 20.20 -4.20 16.68
C ASP A 186 20.28 -5.58 16.00
N THR A 187 20.49 -5.59 14.68
CA THR A 187 20.53 -6.79 13.84
C THR A 187 21.91 -7.09 13.25
N LEU A 188 22.90 -6.24 13.49
CA LEU A 188 24.32 -6.47 13.19
C LEU A 188 24.95 -7.46 14.19
N THR A 189 24.44 -8.69 14.25
CA THR A 189 24.89 -9.72 15.20
C THR A 189 25.63 -10.89 14.55
N ASP A 190 25.54 -11.04 13.24
CA ASP A 190 26.12 -12.14 12.47
C ASP A 190 27.19 -11.65 11.47
N GLU A 191 28.07 -12.57 11.08
CA GLU A 191 29.23 -12.33 10.20
C GLU A 191 28.83 -11.80 8.82
N ILE A 192 27.66 -12.17 8.30
CA ILE A 192 27.16 -11.74 6.98
C ILE A 192 26.75 -10.26 7.02
N SER A 193 26.05 -9.86 8.07
CA SER A 193 25.66 -8.47 8.34
C SER A 193 26.89 -7.56 8.48
N LEU A 194 27.91 -8.05 9.22
CA LEU A 194 29.18 -7.37 9.42
C LEU A 194 29.95 -7.16 8.13
N GLU A 195 30.12 -8.21 7.32
CA GLU A 195 30.84 -8.14 6.05
C GLU A 195 30.12 -7.22 5.04
N THR A 196 28.78 -7.21 5.05
CA THR A 196 27.98 -6.31 4.20
C THR A 196 28.27 -4.85 4.50
N ALA A 197 28.45 -4.49 5.77
CA ALA A 197 28.74 -3.13 6.15
C ALA A 197 30.22 -2.75 5.99
N ARG A 198 31.14 -3.71 6.18
CA ARG A 198 32.56 -3.56 5.86
C ARG A 198 32.78 -3.24 4.39
N ARG A 199 32.08 -3.93 3.48
CA ARG A 199 32.12 -3.64 2.03
C ARG A 199 31.63 -2.24 1.69
N GLY A 200 30.65 -1.72 2.43
CA GLY A 200 30.18 -0.34 2.27
C GLY A 200 31.29 0.68 2.51
N LEU A 201 32.22 0.39 3.43
CA LEU A 201 33.41 1.21 3.67
C LEU A 201 34.46 1.05 2.56
N GLU A 202 34.67 -0.18 2.06
CA GLU A 202 35.65 -0.47 1.01
C GLU A 202 35.36 0.22 -0.32
N ILE A 203 34.08 0.48 -0.63
CA ILE A 203 33.66 1.27 -1.80
C ILE A 203 33.77 2.78 -1.57
N GLY A 204 34.35 3.23 -0.45
CA GLY A 204 34.49 4.64 -0.10
C GLY A 204 33.21 5.29 0.43
N GLY A 205 32.23 4.49 0.85
CA GLY A 205 30.99 4.97 1.43
C GLY A 205 31.13 5.38 2.91
N GLU A 206 30.30 6.32 3.33
CA GLU A 206 30.19 6.72 4.72
C GLU A 206 29.16 5.81 5.41
N VAL A 207 29.56 5.21 6.54
CA VAL A 207 28.71 4.27 7.29
C VAL A 207 28.38 4.83 8.66
N ARG A 208 27.11 4.74 9.05
CA ARG A 208 26.63 5.03 10.40
C ARG A 208 25.79 3.89 10.94
N LEU A 209 25.75 3.76 12.26
CA LEU A 209 24.96 2.78 12.98
C LEU A 209 23.83 3.46 13.74
N SER A 210 22.61 2.91 13.64
CA SER A 210 21.45 3.37 14.41
C SER A 210 20.64 2.17 14.91
N SER A 211 20.11 2.24 16.12
CA SER A 211 19.11 1.29 16.62
C SER A 211 17.73 1.59 16.05
N ASN A 212 16.84 0.59 15.99
CA ASN A 212 15.43 0.73 15.61
C ASN A 212 15.16 1.38 14.24
N LEU A 213 15.81 0.92 13.17
CA LEU A 213 15.45 1.38 11.83
C LEU A 213 13.99 1.03 11.48
N PRO A 214 13.20 1.99 10.97
CA PRO A 214 11.78 1.78 10.70
C PRO A 214 11.56 0.84 9.52
N MET A 215 12.41 0.93 8.49
CA MET A 215 12.34 0.09 7.31
C MET A 215 13.62 0.14 6.45
N LYS A 216 13.75 -0.83 5.55
CA LYS A 216 14.76 -0.83 4.49
C LYS A 216 14.40 0.22 3.44
N LEU A 217 15.40 0.98 3.00
CA LEU A 217 15.21 2.06 2.03
C LEU A 217 16.49 2.27 1.24
N VAL A 218 16.36 2.52 -0.06
CA VAL A 218 17.43 3.11 -0.87
C VAL A 218 16.89 4.29 -1.63
N ILE A 219 17.64 5.40 -1.69
CA ILE A 219 17.32 6.60 -2.48
C ILE A 219 18.48 6.87 -3.43
N PHE A 220 18.19 7.15 -4.70
CA PHE A 220 19.17 7.48 -5.73
C PHE A 220 18.98 8.93 -6.19
N ASP A 221 20.01 9.76 -6.00
CA ASP A 221 20.07 11.19 -6.38
C ASP A 221 18.88 12.05 -5.90
N GLY A 222 18.11 11.57 -4.92
CA GLY A 222 16.85 12.20 -4.49
C GLY A 222 15.73 12.14 -5.54
N THR A 223 15.87 11.35 -6.61
CA THR A 223 14.92 11.26 -7.73
C THR A 223 14.14 9.97 -7.77
N THR A 224 14.67 8.90 -7.17
CA THR A 224 13.98 7.62 -7.03
C THR A 224 14.30 6.96 -5.71
N ALA A 225 13.37 6.17 -5.19
CA ALA A 225 13.60 5.35 -4.00
C ALA A 225 13.00 3.95 -4.14
N ILE A 226 13.64 2.95 -3.55
CA ILE A 226 13.09 1.59 -3.46
C ILE A 226 12.89 1.24 -1.99
N MET A 227 11.70 0.75 -1.65
CA MET A 227 11.31 0.36 -0.29
C MET A 227 10.38 -0.86 -0.34
N PRO A 228 10.47 -1.80 0.61
CA PRO A 228 9.58 -2.96 0.62
C PRO A 228 8.13 -2.55 0.94
N LEU A 229 7.16 -3.29 0.41
CA LEU A 229 5.73 -3.08 0.72
C LEU A 229 5.40 -3.45 2.17
N ARG A 230 6.17 -4.37 2.75
CA ARG A 230 6.08 -4.81 4.15
C ARG A 230 7.48 -4.89 4.75
N ARG A 231 7.67 -4.34 5.94
CA ARG A 231 8.98 -4.26 6.61
C ARG A 231 9.70 -5.60 6.72
N ASP A 232 8.98 -6.65 7.13
CA ASP A 232 9.55 -7.95 7.50
C ASP A 232 9.17 -9.07 6.51
N ASP A 233 8.73 -8.73 5.30
CA ASP A 233 8.24 -9.69 4.31
C ASP A 233 8.73 -9.33 2.90
N ALA A 234 9.84 -9.96 2.49
CA ALA A 234 10.44 -9.76 1.17
C ALA A 234 9.57 -10.32 0.02
N ALA A 235 8.72 -11.31 0.29
CA ALA A 235 7.82 -11.91 -0.70
C ALA A 235 6.65 -10.98 -1.05
N ALA A 236 6.37 -9.99 -0.22
CA ALA A 236 5.34 -8.98 -0.48
C ALA A 236 5.70 -8.00 -1.61
N GLY A 237 6.93 -8.03 -2.14
CA GLY A 237 7.40 -7.12 -3.17
C GLY A 237 7.87 -5.77 -2.63
N SER A 238 8.25 -4.87 -3.55
CA SER A 238 8.75 -3.52 -3.24
C SER A 238 8.08 -2.45 -4.08
N LEU A 239 8.13 -1.22 -3.59
CA LEU A 239 7.68 -0.02 -4.25
C LEU A 239 8.90 0.76 -4.77
N LEU A 240 8.90 1.08 -6.06
CA LEU A 240 9.78 2.08 -6.64
C LEU A 240 9.05 3.42 -6.69
N VAL A 241 9.52 4.38 -5.91
CA VAL A 241 8.92 5.69 -5.71
C VAL A 241 9.62 6.73 -6.60
N HIS A 242 8.84 7.48 -7.37
CA HIS A 242 9.25 8.63 -8.17
C HIS A 242 8.60 9.94 -7.71
N SER A 243 7.60 9.86 -6.80
CA SER A 243 6.89 11.03 -6.27
C SER A 243 7.84 12.02 -5.57
N PRO A 244 8.00 13.26 -6.08
CA PRO A 244 8.91 14.24 -5.47
C PRO A 244 8.58 14.56 -4.01
N THR A 245 7.28 14.62 -3.67
CA THR A 245 6.83 14.89 -2.29
C THR A 245 7.23 13.77 -1.34
N LEU A 246 7.05 12.51 -1.74
CA LEU A 246 7.46 11.40 -0.88
C LEU A 246 8.97 11.24 -0.83
N LEU A 247 9.68 11.45 -1.95
CA LEU A 247 11.14 11.45 -1.95
C LEU A 247 11.69 12.49 -0.97
N HIS A 248 11.07 13.68 -0.90
CA HIS A 248 11.42 14.68 0.10
C HIS A 248 11.24 14.17 1.54
N VAL A 249 10.10 13.52 1.84
CA VAL A 249 9.83 12.95 3.17
C VAL A 249 10.79 11.80 3.50
N LEU A 250 11.05 10.90 2.55
CA LEU A 250 11.97 9.77 2.71
C LEU A 250 13.41 10.23 2.90
N ALA A 251 13.84 11.26 2.17
CA ALA A 251 15.13 11.90 2.37
C ALA A 251 15.22 12.56 3.75
N ALA A 252 14.17 13.26 4.20
CA ALA A 252 14.13 13.84 5.54
C ALA A 252 14.20 12.78 6.65
N LEU A 253 13.53 11.64 6.47
CA LEU A 253 13.64 10.49 7.36
C LEU A 253 15.09 9.98 7.41
N PHE A 254 15.71 9.79 6.26
CA PHE A 254 17.11 9.39 6.17
C PHE A 254 18.03 10.37 6.89
N GLU A 255 17.90 11.67 6.61
CA GLU A 255 18.76 12.70 7.23
C GLU A 255 18.60 12.74 8.75
N SER A 256 17.38 12.57 9.25
CA SER A 256 17.13 12.44 10.69
C SER A 256 17.86 11.24 11.28
N LEU A 257 17.75 10.06 10.67
CA LEU A 257 18.45 8.85 11.12
C LEU A 257 19.97 9.00 11.01
N TRP A 258 20.45 9.63 9.94
CA TRP A 258 21.85 9.90 9.72
C TRP A 258 22.44 10.78 10.81
N ALA A 259 21.78 11.92 11.11
CA ALA A 259 22.26 12.88 12.10
C ALA A 259 22.44 12.25 13.49
N HIS A 260 21.59 11.30 13.86
CA HIS A 260 21.65 10.60 15.15
C HIS A 260 22.47 9.31 15.11
N GLY A 261 22.84 8.82 13.92
CA GLY A 261 23.64 7.61 13.75
C GLY A 261 25.10 7.80 14.18
N VAL A 262 25.70 6.74 14.71
CA VAL A 262 27.11 6.70 15.15
C VAL A 262 28.01 6.37 13.96
N PRO A 263 28.99 7.22 13.60
CA PRO A 263 29.96 6.93 12.55
C PRO A 263 30.71 5.61 12.77
N TRP A 264 30.91 4.87 11.68
CA TRP A 264 31.68 3.62 11.66
C TRP A 264 32.69 3.67 10.51
N GLY A 265 33.93 3.24 10.77
CA GLY A 265 34.96 3.05 9.75
C GLY A 265 35.61 4.32 9.19
N GLN A 266 35.17 5.51 9.61
CA GLN A 266 35.92 6.74 9.40
C GLN A 266 37.05 6.82 10.44
N GLU A 267 38.30 6.87 9.97
CA GLU A 267 39.48 7.08 10.81
C GLU A 267 39.33 8.39 11.60
N GLU A 268 38.93 8.30 12.86
CA GLU A 268 39.19 9.35 13.84
C GLU A 268 40.30 8.89 14.79
N ARG A 269 41.51 9.36 14.45
CA ARG A 269 42.71 9.52 15.28
C ARG A 269 43.46 8.22 15.61
N PRO A 270 44.78 8.15 15.37
CA PRO A 270 45.60 7.11 15.98
C PRO A 270 45.40 7.22 17.50
N VAL A 271 44.74 6.23 18.08
CA VAL A 271 44.85 6.01 19.52
C VAL A 271 46.35 5.74 19.74
N PRO A 272 47.07 6.59 20.49
CA PRO A 272 48.48 6.32 20.76
C PRO A 272 48.56 4.90 21.36
N PRO A 273 49.53 4.07 20.96
CA PRO A 273 49.65 2.72 21.50
C PRO A 273 49.63 2.83 23.02
N ALA A 274 48.61 2.24 23.63
CA ALA A 274 48.49 2.22 25.08
C ALA A 274 49.74 1.50 25.64
N PRO A 275 50.36 2.02 26.71
CA PRO A 275 51.45 1.34 27.36
C PRO A 275 51.01 -0.07 27.79
N ALA A 276 51.97 -0.99 27.87
CA ALA A 276 51.80 -2.45 27.95
C ALA A 276 51.08 -3.03 29.20
N SER A 277 50.16 -2.31 29.85
CA SER A 277 49.43 -2.73 31.05
C SER A 277 47.95 -3.10 30.83
N ASP A 278 47.38 -2.94 29.64
CA ASP A 278 45.93 -3.15 29.39
C ASP A 278 45.58 -4.57 28.91
N THR A 279 45.86 -5.59 29.73
CA THR A 279 45.25 -6.92 29.52
C THR A 279 43.92 -6.99 30.27
N PRO A 280 42.81 -7.41 29.64
CA PRO A 280 41.53 -7.46 30.32
C PRO A 280 41.61 -8.51 31.42
N ASN A 281 41.07 -8.15 32.60
CA ASN A 281 40.99 -9.07 33.72
C ASN A 281 40.19 -10.33 33.33
N PRO A 282 40.36 -11.47 34.04
CA PRO A 282 39.73 -12.74 33.65
C PRO A 282 38.21 -12.66 33.51
N ARG A 283 37.56 -11.82 34.33
CA ARG A 283 36.11 -11.59 34.31
C ARG A 283 35.68 -10.82 33.06
N ALA A 284 36.39 -9.76 32.69
CA ALA A 284 36.16 -8.98 31.49
C ALA A 284 36.37 -9.82 30.23
N ARG A 285 37.37 -10.69 30.23
CA ARG A 285 37.64 -11.63 29.13
C ARG A 285 36.50 -12.65 28.98
N GLU A 286 35.97 -13.15 30.09
CA GLU A 286 34.85 -14.08 30.06
C GLU A 286 33.54 -13.40 29.63
N VAL A 287 33.27 -12.17 30.07
CA VAL A 287 32.15 -11.35 29.59
C VAL A 287 32.27 -11.13 28.07
N LEU A 288 33.44 -10.71 27.58
CA LEU A 288 33.72 -10.55 26.15
C LEU A 288 33.52 -11.86 25.37
N ARG A 289 33.95 -13.00 25.93
CA ARG A 289 33.76 -14.32 25.33
C ARG A 289 32.29 -14.68 25.21
N LEU A 290 31.50 -14.49 26.27
CA LEU A 290 30.07 -14.79 26.25
C LEU A 290 29.29 -13.84 25.33
N LEU A 291 29.71 -12.58 25.24
CA LEU A 291 29.16 -11.62 24.27
C LEU A 291 29.51 -12.02 22.82
N SER A 292 30.73 -12.48 22.55
CA SER A 292 31.11 -13.00 21.23
C SER A 292 30.35 -14.27 20.82
N LEU A 293 29.75 -14.97 21.79
CA LEU A 293 28.86 -16.11 21.54
C LEU A 293 27.40 -15.67 21.28
N GLY A 294 27.14 -14.36 21.14
CA GLY A 294 25.80 -13.81 20.88
C GLY A 294 24.87 -13.86 22.08
N MET A 295 25.38 -14.11 23.29
CA MET A 295 24.55 -14.22 24.49
C MET A 295 24.03 -12.84 24.94
N LYS A 296 22.73 -12.75 25.22
CA LYS A 296 22.12 -11.54 25.81
C LYS A 296 22.53 -11.37 27.27
N GLN A 297 22.56 -10.13 27.77
CA GLN A 297 23.01 -9.80 29.13
C GLN A 297 22.33 -10.62 30.24
N ASP A 298 21.03 -10.92 30.12
CA ASP A 298 20.30 -11.76 31.08
C ASP A 298 20.78 -13.21 31.08
N ALA A 299 21.17 -13.74 29.92
CA ALA A 299 21.76 -15.07 29.80
C ALA A 299 23.18 -15.09 30.39
N ILE A 300 23.99 -14.07 30.09
CA ILE A 300 25.34 -13.90 30.65
C ILE A 300 25.29 -13.79 32.18
N ALA A 301 24.36 -13.01 32.71
CA ALA A 301 24.15 -12.85 34.15
C ALA A 301 23.88 -14.19 34.83
N ARG A 302 23.02 -15.03 34.24
CA ARG A 302 22.76 -16.40 34.70
C ARG A 302 23.99 -17.29 34.62
N THR A 303 24.72 -17.26 33.51
CA THR A 303 25.94 -18.06 33.30
C THR A 303 27.06 -17.69 34.28
N LEU A 304 27.18 -16.42 34.63
CA LEU A 304 28.22 -15.91 35.54
C LEU A 304 27.78 -15.88 37.02
N GLY A 305 26.53 -16.23 37.33
CA GLY A 305 26.00 -16.19 38.69
C GLY A 305 25.91 -14.79 39.30
N VAL A 306 25.71 -13.75 38.48
CA VAL A 306 25.67 -12.34 38.90
C VAL A 306 24.39 -11.64 38.45
N SER A 307 24.12 -10.43 38.95
CA SER A 307 22.97 -9.64 38.50
C SER A 307 23.18 -9.07 37.08
N ARG A 308 22.09 -8.85 36.34
CA ARG A 308 22.12 -8.14 35.04
C ARG A 308 22.81 -6.78 35.15
N ARG A 309 22.57 -6.04 36.24
CA ARG A 309 23.21 -4.74 36.49
C ARG A 309 24.72 -4.86 36.60
N THR A 310 25.23 -5.97 37.14
CA THR A 310 26.66 -6.24 37.24
C THR A 310 27.25 -6.50 35.86
N VAL A 311 26.58 -7.29 35.01
CA VAL A 311 27.01 -7.52 33.61
C VAL A 311 27.00 -6.21 32.81
N GLN A 312 26.00 -5.37 32.99
CA GLN A 312 25.93 -4.06 32.33
C GLN A 312 27.08 -3.13 32.77
N LYS A 313 27.43 -3.16 34.06
CA LYS A 313 28.60 -2.44 34.58
C LYS A 313 29.90 -2.98 33.98
N ASP A 314 30.08 -4.30 33.96
CA ASP A 314 31.26 -4.95 33.36
C ASP A 314 31.43 -4.54 31.88
N ILE A 315 30.34 -4.53 31.10
CA ILE A 315 30.35 -4.08 29.70
C ILE A 315 30.70 -2.59 29.59
N SER A 316 30.16 -1.74 30.46
CA SER A 316 30.48 -0.30 30.46
C SER A 316 31.95 -0.03 30.79
N ASP A 317 32.52 -0.77 31.74
CA ASP A 317 33.92 -0.64 32.16
C ASP A 317 34.85 -1.13 31.03
N ILE A 318 34.51 -2.24 30.37
CA ILE A 318 35.20 -2.74 29.17
C ILE A 318 35.13 -1.72 28.03
N GLY A 319 33.96 -1.12 27.79
CA GLY A 319 33.79 -0.09 26.77
C GLY A 319 34.63 1.14 27.05
N THR A 320 34.69 1.58 28.31
CA THR A 320 35.54 2.70 28.73
C THR A 320 37.01 2.40 28.49
N ALA A 321 37.48 1.19 28.82
CA ALA A 321 38.87 0.76 28.61
C ALA A 321 39.24 0.60 27.13
N LEU A 322 38.28 0.22 26.28
CA LEU A 322 38.48 0.10 24.84
C LEU A 322 38.31 1.44 24.10
N GLY A 323 37.74 2.47 24.74
CA GLY A 323 37.28 3.68 24.04
C GLY A 323 36.02 3.44 23.19
N ALA A 324 35.32 2.34 23.45
CA ALA A 324 34.12 1.93 22.73
C ALA A 324 32.88 2.61 23.31
N ARG A 325 32.01 3.11 22.42
CA ARG A 325 30.77 3.82 22.76
C ARG A 325 29.52 2.95 22.68
N ASN A 326 29.63 1.76 22.09
CA ASN A 326 28.55 0.79 22.01
C ASN A 326 29.08 -0.64 22.10
N HIS A 327 28.18 -1.60 22.33
CA HIS A 327 28.52 -3.01 22.50
C HIS A 327 29.21 -3.61 21.26
N PHE A 328 28.89 -3.09 20.07
CA PHE A 328 29.51 -3.48 18.82
C PHE A 328 30.98 -3.06 18.74
N GLN A 329 31.30 -1.80 19.07
CA GLN A 329 32.68 -1.29 19.15
C GLN A 329 33.49 -2.02 20.23
N ILE A 330 32.83 -2.44 21.32
CA ILE A 330 33.48 -3.29 22.34
C ILE A 330 33.95 -4.60 21.71
N ALA A 331 33.12 -5.28 20.94
CA ALA A 331 33.47 -6.55 20.30
C ALA A 331 34.58 -6.37 19.25
N LEU A 332 34.46 -5.37 18.37
CA LEU A 332 35.43 -5.09 17.32
C LEU A 332 36.82 -4.71 17.89
N LEU A 333 36.86 -3.76 18.82
CA LEU A 333 38.12 -3.30 19.42
C LEU A 333 38.75 -4.37 20.32
N ALA A 334 37.95 -5.21 20.97
CA ALA A 334 38.45 -6.36 21.72
C ALA A 334 39.12 -7.39 20.79
N GLN A 335 38.58 -7.60 19.58
CA GLN A 335 39.17 -8.49 18.59
C GLN A 335 40.48 -7.92 18.02
N GLU A 336 40.49 -6.65 17.64
CA GLU A 336 41.69 -5.96 17.12
C GLU A 336 42.85 -5.93 18.15
N ARG A 337 42.52 -5.78 19.43
CA ARG A 337 43.52 -5.83 20.53
C ARG A 337 43.92 -7.24 20.96
N GLY A 338 43.38 -8.29 20.33
CA GLY A 338 43.67 -9.68 20.69
C GLY A 338 43.15 -10.10 22.07
N TRP A 339 42.15 -9.38 22.60
CA TRP A 339 41.49 -9.71 23.87
C TRP A 339 40.55 -10.92 23.75
N LEU A 340 40.14 -11.22 22.52
CA LEU A 340 39.41 -12.41 22.12
C LEU A 340 40.40 -13.37 21.44
N THR A 341 40.68 -14.51 22.06
CA THR A 341 41.52 -15.53 21.44
C THR A 341 40.76 -16.18 20.27
N PRO A 342 41.32 -16.22 19.04
CA PRO A 342 40.71 -16.96 17.94
C PRO A 342 40.62 -18.44 18.31
N ARG A 343 39.49 -19.07 18.02
CA ARG A 343 39.33 -20.52 18.19
C ARG A 343 40.19 -21.23 17.13
N ARG A 344 40.97 -22.22 17.55
CA ARG A 344 41.49 -23.28 16.67
C ARG A 344 40.42 -24.30 16.37
#